data_AF-A0A6L9ZX97-F1
#
_entry.id   AF-A0A6L9ZX97-F1
#
_cell.length_a   1.000
_cell.length_b   1.000
_cell.length_c   1.000
_cell.angle_alpha   90.00
_cell.angle_beta   90.00
_cell.angle_gamma   90.00
#
_symmetry.space_group_name_H-M   'P 1'
#
loop_
_entity.id
_entity.type
_entity.pdbx_description
1 polymer ?
#
loop_
_entity_poly.entity_id
_entity_poly.type
_entity_poly.pdbx_seq_one_letter_code
_entity_poly.pdbx_strand_id
1 'polypeptide(L)' 'MGKGTGLGLSIARQIVEEKHDGKLSCYSQLGKGTEFVIEIPIGI' A
#
# COMPACT_ATOMS: atom_id res chain seq x y z
N MET A 1 -10.70 -22.40 -6.86
CA MET A 1 -10.06 -21.21 -7.45
C MET A 1 -10.12 -20.08 -6.43
N GLY A 2 -9.02 -19.83 -5.70
CA GLY A 2 -8.97 -18.82 -4.65
C GLY A 2 -9.03 -17.43 -5.26
N LYS A 3 -10.24 -16.87 -5.39
CA LYS A 3 -10.42 -15.47 -5.80
C LYS A 3 -10.00 -14.60 -4.63
N GLY A 4 -8.80 -14.06 -4.68
CA GLY A 4 -8.44 -12.92 -3.82
C GLY A 4 -9.51 -11.85 -4.01
N THR A 5 -10.12 -11.40 -2.92
CA THR A 5 -11.24 -10.45 -2.92
C THR A 5 -10.82 -9.03 -3.32
N GLY A 6 -9.55 -8.81 -3.67
CA GLY A 6 -8.96 -7.49 -3.91
C GLY A 6 -8.76 -6.67 -2.63
N LEU A 7 -9.09 -7.21 -1.45
CA LEU A 7 -9.12 -6.47 -0.20
C LEU A 7 -7.73 -6.17 0.40
N GLY A 8 -6.68 -6.87 -0.03
CA GLY A 8 -5.36 -6.74 0.59
C GLY A 8 -4.80 -5.31 0.52
N LEU A 9 -4.88 -4.67 -0.65
CA LEU A 9 -4.35 -3.33 -0.83
C LEU A 9 -5.24 -2.25 -0.19
N SER A 10 -6.57 -2.45 -0.16
CA SER A 10 -7.46 -1.53 0.53
C SER A 10 -7.25 -1.56 2.04
N ILE A 11 -7.01 -2.74 2.63
CA ILE A 11 -6.67 -2.88 4.04
C ILE A 11 -5.31 -2.24 4.32
N ALA A 12 -4.31 -2.47 3.48
CA ALA A 12 -3.00 -1.84 3.63
C ALA A 12 -3.10 -0.31 3.60
N ARG A 13 -3.91 0.24 2.69
CA ARG A 13 -4.15 1.68 2.59
C ARG A 13 -4.84 2.25 3.83
N GLN A 14 -5.87 1.58 4.35
CA GLN A 14 -6.53 1.97 5.62
C GLN A 14 -5.52 1.99 6.78
N ILE A 15 -4.69 0.95 6.91
CA ILE A 15 -3.69 0.88 7.97
C ILE A 15 -2.68 2.02 7.84
N VAL A 16 -2.09 2.20 6.65
CA VAL A 16 -1.02 3.17 6.46
C VAL A 16 -1.55 4.61 6.54
N GLU A 17 -2.60 4.95 5.78
CA GLU A 17 -3.08 6.33 5.65
C GLU A 17 -3.99 6.73 6.82
N GLU A 18 -4.93 5.88 7.24
CA GLU A 18 -5.93 6.28 8.25
C GLU A 18 -5.44 6.06 9.69
N LYS A 19 -4.74 4.95 9.96
CA LYS A 19 -4.30 4.62 11.32
C LYS A 19 -2.95 5.22 11.68
N HIS A 20 -2.04 5.33 10.72
CA HIS A 20 -0.67 5.76 10.97
C HIS A 20 -0.36 7.16 10.40
N ASP A 21 -1.34 7.82 9.78
CA ASP A 21 -1.16 9.12 9.09
C ASP A 21 0.04 9.10 8.11
N GLY A 22 0.26 7.93 7.53
CA GLY A 22 1.32 7.66 6.59
C GLY A 22 0.85 7.74 5.15
N LYS A 23 1.68 7.22 4.24
CA LYS A 23 1.41 7.24 2.80
C LYS A 23 1.79 5.94 2.14
N LEU A 24 0.92 5.43 1.27
CA LEU A 24 1.17 4.26 0.43
C LEU A 24 1.20 4.67 -1.04
N SER A 25 2.35 4.52 -1.69
CA SER A 25 2.55 4.82 -3.11
C SER A 25 2.80 3.55 -3.91
N CYS A 26 2.38 3.51 -5.17
CA CYS A 26 2.57 2.38 -6.08
C CYS A 26 3.18 2.88 -7.39
N TYR A 27 4.32 2.31 -7.77
CA TYR A 27 5.02 2.57 -9.01
C TYR A 27 5.08 1.27 -9.80
N SER A 28 4.36 1.21 -10.92
CA SER A 28 4.35 0.02 -11.77
C SER A 28 4.74 0.37 -13.20
N GLN A 29 5.61 -0.44 -13.77
CA GLN A 29 5.92 -0.38 -15.18
C GLN A 29 5.85 -1.78 -15.78
N LEU A 30 5.05 -1.92 -16.84
CA LEU A 30 4.88 -3.19 -17.56
C LEU A 30 6.25 -3.72 -18.01
N GLY A 31 6.52 -4.99 -17.73
CA GLY A 31 7.79 -5.65 -18.04
C GLY A 31 8.96 -5.29 -17.12
N LYS A 32 8.79 -4.35 -16.18
CA LYS A 32 9.80 -4.01 -15.15
C LYS A 32 9.39 -4.37 -13.73
N GLY A 33 8.08 -4.58 -13.51
CA GLY A 33 7.53 -4.95 -12.21
C GLY A 33 6.80 -3.80 -11.54
N THR A 34 6.57 -3.98 -10.24
CA THR A 34 5.80 -3.05 -9.41
C THR A 34 6.51 -2.87 -8.08
N GLU A 35 6.66 -1.63 -7.66
CA GLU A 35 7.20 -1.21 -6.38
C GLU A 35 6.09 -0.54 -5.56
N PHE A 36 6.02 -0.89 -4.27
CA PHE A 36 5.15 -0.23 -3.31
C PHE A 36 6.03 0.44 -2.25
N VAL A 37 5.74 1.72 -1.97
CA VAL A 37 6.48 2.51 -0.98
C VAL A 37 5.52 2.85 0.16
N ILE A 38 5.93 2.56 1.40
CA ILE A 38 5.18 2.85 2.62
C ILE A 38 5.99 3.85 3.44
N GLU A 39 5.42 5.02 3.68
CA GLU A 39 6.01 6.09 4.47
C GLU A 39 5.20 6.22 5.77
N ILE A 40 5.87 6.15 6.92
CA ILE A 40 5.25 6.31 8.24
C ILE A 40 5.95 7.47 8.96
N PRO A 41 5.23 8.51 9.41
CA PRO A 41 5.81 9.59 10.18
C PRO A 41 6.41 9.05 11.48
N ILE A 42 7.66 9.39 11.74
CA ILE A 42 8.22 9.28 13.09
C ILE A 42 7.86 10.58 13.80
N GLY A 43 7.10 10.48 14.91
CA GLY A 43 6.67 11.66 15.67
C GLY A 43 7.85 12.53 16.09
N ILE A 44 7.58 13.82 16.33
CA ILE A 44 8.51 14.76 16.97
C ILE A 44 8.03 15.00 18.40
#